data_AF-A0A2S4YGT9-F1
#
_entry.id   AF-A0A2S4YGT9-F1
#
_cell.length_a   1.000
_cell.length_b   1.000
_cell.length_c   1.000
_cell.angle_alpha   90.00
_cell.angle_beta   90.00
_cell.angle_gamma   90.00
#
_symmetry.space_group_name_H-M   'P 1'
#
loop_
_entity.id
_entity.type
_entity.pdbx_description
1 polymer ?
#
loop_
_entity_poly.entity_id
_entity_poly.type
_entity_poly.pdbx_seq_one_letter_code
_entity_poly.pdbx_strand_id
1 'polypeptide(L)'
;MGASGWRYVTPYQSHFGAALQTARAQVLASGEYYGPTEWGLPAPASPDELLENPVYWEFMGTSGTHSVLDVNRVIAAEDEHDFGTVRPLSVAAIRAGFGSDQPSLADFNGMDFEDLDDLEEAPKWSGHCMVLYEDGVPRAIAFWGVSGD
;
A
#
# COMPACT_ATOMS: atom_id res chain seq x y z
N MET A 1 -2.96 19.75 -6.11
CA MET A 1 -3.95 18.76 -6.57
C MET A 1 -3.13 17.58 -7.05
N GLY A 2 -2.68 16.63 -6.23
CA GLY A 2 -2.89 16.37 -4.81
C GLY A 2 -3.10 14.87 -4.69
N ALA A 3 -2.06 14.09 -4.99
CA ALA A 3 -2.15 12.64 -5.02
C ALA A 3 -2.67 12.12 -3.68
N SER A 4 -3.62 11.22 -3.73
CA SER A 4 -4.24 10.70 -2.50
C SER A 4 -3.33 9.67 -1.86
N GLY A 5 -2.83 9.97 -0.68
CA GLY A 5 -2.08 9.03 0.16
C GLY A 5 -3.02 8.00 0.80
N TRP A 6 -2.59 6.75 0.88
CA TRP A 6 -3.32 5.68 1.54
C TRP A 6 -2.44 4.91 2.53
N ARG A 7 -3.06 4.28 3.53
CA ARG A 7 -2.36 3.48 4.54
C ARG A 7 -3.22 2.37 5.13
N TYR A 8 -2.62 1.20 5.32
CA TYR A 8 -3.29 -0.01 5.79
C TYR A 8 -2.38 -0.84 6.69
N VAL A 9 -3.00 -1.61 7.58
CA VAL A 9 -2.30 -2.57 8.45
C VAL A 9 -2.98 -3.92 8.34
N THR A 10 -2.19 -4.97 8.20
CA THR A 10 -2.65 -6.36 8.15
C THR A 10 -1.97 -7.19 9.23
N PRO A 11 -2.59 -8.30 9.69
CA PRO A 11 -1.92 -9.26 10.56
C PRO A 11 -0.61 -9.76 9.94
N TYR A 12 0.40 -10.02 10.77
CA TYR A 12 1.70 -10.47 10.28
C TYR A 12 1.59 -11.76 9.48
N GLN A 13 2.30 -11.77 8.35
CA GLN A 13 2.53 -12.94 7.51
C GLN A 13 4.00 -12.98 7.17
N SER A 14 4.57 -14.17 6.98
CA SER A 14 5.99 -14.33 6.68
C SER A 14 6.40 -13.74 5.32
N HIS A 15 5.44 -13.46 4.43
CA HIS A 15 5.66 -12.91 3.10
C HIS A 15 4.82 -11.64 2.91
N PHE A 16 5.48 -10.53 2.58
CA PHE A 16 4.81 -9.26 2.30
C PHE A 16 3.77 -9.36 1.18
N GLY A 17 4.04 -10.15 0.13
CA GLY A 17 3.09 -10.36 -0.96
C GLY A 17 1.77 -10.97 -0.50
N ALA A 18 1.79 -11.93 0.43
CA ALA A 18 0.57 -12.53 0.95
C ALA A 18 -0.22 -11.55 1.85
N ALA A 19 0.49 -10.73 2.63
CA ALA A 19 -0.10 -9.65 3.39
C ALA A 19 -0.72 -8.57 2.48
N LEU A 20 -0.07 -8.22 1.37
CA LEU A 20 -0.59 -7.29 0.39
C LEU A 20 -1.89 -7.81 -0.22
N GLN A 21 -1.94 -9.08 -0.65
CA GLN A 21 -3.17 -9.67 -1.18
C GLN A 21 -4.30 -9.70 -0.14
N THR A 22 -3.96 -9.90 1.13
CA THR A 22 -4.93 -9.83 2.23
C THR A 22 -5.50 -8.42 2.37
N ALA A 23 -4.64 -7.38 2.35
CA ALA A 23 -5.07 -5.98 2.41
C ALA A 23 -6.01 -5.64 1.25
N ARG A 24 -5.61 -6.00 0.02
CA ARG A 24 -6.39 -5.77 -1.20
C ARG A 24 -7.77 -6.44 -1.13
N ALA A 25 -7.83 -7.71 -0.71
CA ALA A 25 -9.09 -8.42 -0.57
C ALA A 25 -10.02 -7.78 0.49
N GLN A 26 -9.46 -7.28 1.59
CA GLN A 26 -10.23 -6.60 2.64
C GLN A 26 -10.83 -5.28 2.16
N VAL A 27 -10.03 -4.45 1.46
CA VAL A 27 -10.50 -3.16 0.93
C VAL A 27 -11.55 -3.34 -0.15
N LEU A 28 -11.36 -4.32 -1.05
CA LEU A 28 -12.39 -4.62 -2.04
C LEU A 28 -13.70 -5.06 -1.37
N ALA A 29 -13.62 -5.93 -0.36
CA ALA A 29 -14.78 -6.42 0.35
C ALA A 29 -15.49 -5.35 1.20
N SER A 30 -14.75 -4.36 1.72
CA SER A 30 -15.35 -3.25 2.48
C SER A 30 -16.09 -2.27 1.58
N GLY A 31 -15.65 -2.11 0.32
CA GLY A 31 -16.16 -1.07 -0.57
C GLY A 31 -15.65 0.33 -0.23
N GLU A 32 -14.70 0.46 0.70
CA GLU A 32 -14.13 1.74 1.14
C GLU A 32 -12.95 2.14 0.23
N TYR A 33 -13.26 2.38 -1.04
CA TYR A 33 -12.31 2.84 -2.05
C TYR A 33 -13.07 3.63 -3.12
N TYR A 34 -12.35 4.46 -3.88
CA TYR A 34 -12.94 5.13 -5.03
C TYR A 34 -13.19 4.10 -6.14
N GLY A 35 -14.46 3.82 -6.41
CA GLY A 35 -14.85 2.65 -7.20
C GLY A 35 -14.97 2.93 -8.70
N PRO A 36 -14.69 1.94 -9.58
CA PRO A 36 -14.98 2.04 -11.02
C PRO A 36 -16.47 2.32 -11.31
N THR A 37 -17.37 1.95 -10.41
CA THR A 37 -18.81 2.22 -10.51
C THR A 37 -19.13 3.71 -10.53
N GLU A 38 -18.31 4.54 -9.87
CA GLU A 38 -18.41 6.00 -9.94
C GLU A 38 -18.05 6.55 -11.33
N TRP A 39 -17.28 5.77 -12.10
CA TRP A 39 -16.95 6.01 -13.50
C TRP A 39 -17.92 5.34 -14.48
N GLY A 40 -19.02 4.76 -13.99
CA GLY A 40 -19.98 4.03 -14.82
C GLY A 40 -19.50 2.66 -15.32
N LEU A 41 -18.41 2.15 -14.74
CA LEU A 41 -17.87 0.81 -15.02
C LEU A 41 -18.52 -0.24 -14.09
N PRO A 42 -18.49 -1.54 -14.44
CA PRO A 42 -18.96 -2.59 -13.54
C PRO A 42 -18.14 -2.64 -12.24
N ALA A 43 -18.74 -3.15 -11.16
CA ALA A 43 -17.98 -3.47 -9.96
C ALA A 43 -17.07 -4.68 -10.23
N PRO A 44 -15.78 -4.62 -9.88
CA PRO A 44 -14.86 -5.74 -10.06
C PRO A 44 -15.20 -6.87 -9.08
N ALA A 45 -15.05 -8.11 -9.52
CA ALA A 45 -15.26 -9.31 -8.70
C ALA A 45 -14.04 -9.68 -7.85
N SER A 46 -12.85 -9.18 -8.20
CA SER A 46 -11.61 -9.41 -7.45
C SER A 46 -10.62 -8.24 -7.63
N PRO A 47 -9.62 -8.11 -6.73
CA PRO A 47 -8.59 -7.11 -6.89
C PRO A 47 -7.76 -7.30 -8.16
N ASP A 48 -7.56 -8.55 -8.61
CA ASP A 48 -6.80 -8.83 -9.82
C ASP A 48 -7.58 -8.44 -11.08
N GLU A 49 -8.92 -8.57 -11.04
CA GLU A 49 -9.77 -8.12 -12.15
C GLU A 49 -9.60 -6.62 -12.42
N LEU A 50 -9.49 -5.79 -11.39
CA LEU A 50 -9.24 -4.34 -11.52
C LEU A 50 -8.02 -4.02 -12.39
N LEU A 51 -6.99 -4.85 -12.34
CA LEU A 51 -5.71 -4.58 -13.01
C LEU A 51 -5.62 -5.27 -14.37
N GLU A 52 -6.12 -6.49 -14.45
CA GLU A 52 -5.96 -7.34 -15.63
C GLU A 52 -7.04 -7.07 -16.68
N ASN A 53 -8.25 -6.66 -16.27
CA ASN A 53 -9.35 -6.47 -17.19
C ASN A 53 -9.25 -5.11 -17.91
N PRO A 54 -9.17 -5.09 -19.27
CA PRO A 54 -9.04 -3.86 -20.04
C PRO A 54 -10.14 -2.83 -19.82
N VAL A 55 -11.31 -3.26 -19.34
CA VAL A 55 -12.43 -2.37 -19.03
C VAL A 55 -12.07 -1.32 -17.96
N TYR A 56 -11.10 -1.62 -17.09
CA TYR A 56 -10.67 -0.72 -16.01
C TYR A 56 -9.38 0.03 -16.31
N TRP A 57 -8.68 -0.23 -17.42
CA TRP A 57 -7.34 0.35 -17.64
C TRP A 57 -7.31 1.87 -17.73
N GLU A 58 -8.35 2.49 -18.30
CA GLU A 58 -8.44 3.94 -18.32
C GLU A 58 -8.63 4.50 -16.91
N PHE A 59 -9.53 3.90 -16.13
CA PHE A 59 -9.78 4.24 -14.73
C PHE A 59 -8.52 4.05 -13.86
N MET A 60 -7.90 2.87 -13.91
CA MET A 60 -6.65 2.53 -13.21
C MET A 60 -5.42 3.23 -13.77
N GLY A 61 -5.50 3.88 -14.93
CA GLY A 61 -4.39 4.65 -15.51
C GLY A 61 -4.46 6.14 -15.21
N THR A 62 -5.59 6.62 -14.68
CA THR A 62 -5.86 8.06 -14.52
C THR A 62 -6.27 8.44 -13.10
N SER A 63 -7.24 7.74 -12.52
CA SER A 63 -7.73 8.00 -11.16
C SER A 63 -7.17 6.99 -10.16
N GLY A 64 -7.33 5.70 -10.48
CA GLY A 64 -7.13 4.63 -9.53
C GLY A 64 -8.23 4.57 -8.51
N THR A 65 -7.98 3.84 -7.44
CA THR A 65 -8.93 3.55 -6.37
C THR A 65 -8.70 4.37 -5.11
N HIS A 66 -7.62 5.17 -5.08
CA HIS A 66 -7.24 5.96 -3.91
C HIS A 66 -6.99 5.05 -2.69
N SER A 67 -6.45 3.86 -2.94
CA SER A 67 -6.35 2.77 -1.97
C SER A 67 -5.23 1.79 -2.32
N VAL A 68 -4.98 0.82 -1.44
CA VAL A 68 -4.01 -0.27 -1.68
C VAL A 68 -4.37 -1.16 -2.89
N LEU A 69 -5.56 -1.04 -3.46
CA LEU A 69 -5.92 -1.74 -4.70
C LEU A 69 -5.11 -1.25 -5.91
N ASP A 70 -4.50 -0.07 -5.82
CA ASP A 70 -3.66 0.55 -6.85
C ASP A 70 -2.30 -0.15 -7.04
N VAL A 71 -1.93 -1.01 -6.09
CA VAL A 71 -0.69 -1.78 -6.10
C VAL A 71 -1.01 -3.28 -6.02
N ASN A 72 -0.15 -4.12 -6.59
CA ASN A 72 -0.44 -5.54 -6.77
C ASN A 72 0.70 -6.49 -6.45
N ARG A 73 1.94 -6.00 -6.42
CA ARG A 73 3.11 -6.82 -6.17
C ARG A 73 4.08 -6.15 -5.23
N VAL A 74 4.76 -6.97 -4.45
CA VAL A 74 5.89 -6.53 -3.63
C VAL A 74 7.17 -6.84 -4.38
N ILE A 75 8.05 -5.85 -4.52
CA ILE A 75 9.38 -5.97 -5.14
C ILE A 75 10.48 -6.04 -4.07
N ALA A 76 11.73 -6.30 -4.48
CA ALA A 76 12.84 -6.31 -3.52
C ALA A 76 13.13 -4.90 -3.00
N ALA A 77 13.70 -4.79 -1.80
CA ALA A 77 14.00 -3.50 -1.18
C ALA A 77 15.03 -2.68 -1.99
N GLU A 78 15.90 -3.38 -2.70
CA GLU A 78 16.93 -2.83 -3.57
C GLU A 78 16.46 -2.47 -4.98
N ASP A 79 15.26 -2.92 -5.39
CA ASP A 79 14.71 -2.60 -6.71
C ASP A 79 14.17 -1.17 -6.76
N GLU A 80 14.13 -0.58 -7.96
CA GLU A 80 13.41 0.68 -8.18
C GLU A 80 11.90 0.41 -8.26
N HIS A 81 11.10 1.37 -7.78
CA HIS A 81 9.65 1.32 -7.93
C HIS A 81 9.25 1.26 -9.41
N ASP A 82 8.20 0.50 -9.68
CA ASP A 82 7.53 0.41 -10.97
C ASP A 82 6.01 0.55 -10.76
N PHE A 83 5.25 0.66 -11.84
CA PHE A 83 3.81 0.77 -11.77
C PHE A 83 3.19 -0.40 -11.00
N GLY A 84 2.42 -0.07 -9.96
CA GLY A 84 1.69 -1.01 -9.13
C GLY A 84 2.57 -1.77 -8.12
N THR A 85 3.76 -1.25 -7.78
CA THR A 85 4.67 -1.94 -6.85
C THR A 85 4.62 -1.37 -5.44
N VAL A 86 4.77 -2.26 -4.46
CA VAL A 86 5.15 -1.91 -3.09
C VAL A 86 6.57 -2.38 -2.82
N ARG A 87 7.37 -1.57 -2.14
CA ARG A 87 8.74 -1.93 -1.77
C ARG A 87 8.93 -1.95 -0.25
N PRO A 88 9.54 -2.99 0.33
CA PRO A 88 9.89 -2.97 1.74
C PRO A 88 10.85 -1.82 2.04
N LEU A 89 10.59 -1.04 3.09
CA LEU A 89 11.54 -0.02 3.54
C LEU A 89 12.87 -0.66 3.95
N SER A 90 13.96 0.05 3.70
CA SER A 90 15.26 -0.34 4.22
C SER A 90 15.29 -0.22 5.76
N VAL A 91 16.05 -1.10 6.42
CA VAL A 91 16.27 -1.00 7.89
C VAL A 91 16.88 0.35 8.29
N ALA A 92 17.66 0.97 7.40
CA ALA A 92 18.24 2.29 7.63
C ALA A 92 17.17 3.38 7.66
N ALA A 93 16.23 3.39 6.70
CA ALA A 93 15.10 4.32 6.67
C ALA A 93 14.19 4.13 7.89
N ILE A 94 13.87 2.88 8.24
CA ILE A 94 13.06 2.57 9.44
C ILE A 94 13.73 3.12 10.70
N ARG A 95 15.05 2.89 10.89
CA ARG A 95 15.79 3.41 12.04
C ARG A 95 15.86 4.94 12.06
N ALA A 96 16.00 5.57 10.90
CA ALA A 96 16.05 7.02 10.79
C ALA A 96 14.71 7.67 11.18
N GLY A 97 13.60 7.10 10.72
CA GLY A 97 12.25 7.61 10.99
C GLY A 97 11.70 7.28 12.38
N PHE A 98 11.84 6.03 12.81
CA PHE A 98 11.22 5.54 14.05
C PHE A 98 12.20 5.50 15.24
N GLY A 99 13.50 5.73 15.02
CA GLY A 99 14.53 5.57 16.04
C GLY A 99 14.81 4.11 16.44
N SER A 100 14.20 3.15 15.73
CA SER A 100 14.26 1.71 15.99
C SER A 100 14.14 0.94 14.67
N ASP A 101 14.63 -0.30 14.58
CA ASP A 101 14.34 -1.21 13.47
C ASP A 101 13.11 -2.10 13.71
N GLN A 102 12.44 -1.92 14.85
CA GLN A 102 11.25 -2.66 15.25
C GLN A 102 10.15 -1.68 15.68
N PRO A 103 9.58 -0.89 14.74
CA PRO A 103 8.50 0.02 15.07
C PRO A 103 7.25 -0.75 15.49
N SER A 104 6.53 -0.20 16.45
CA SER A 104 5.24 -0.72 16.91
C SER A 104 4.08 -0.18 16.09
N LEU A 105 2.89 -0.76 16.28
CA LEU A 105 1.65 -0.22 15.73
C LEU A 105 1.37 1.20 16.25
N ALA A 106 1.73 1.50 17.50
CA ALA A 106 1.58 2.84 18.05
C ALA A 106 2.49 3.85 17.36
N ASP A 107 3.74 3.46 17.06
CA ASP A 107 4.68 4.32 16.35
C ASP A 107 4.18 4.62 14.93
N PHE A 108 3.70 3.61 14.21
CA PHE A 108 3.11 3.79 12.88
C PHE A 108 1.88 4.70 12.91
N ASN A 109 0.96 4.48 13.85
CA ASN A 109 -0.24 5.31 13.98
C ASN A 109 0.06 6.74 14.45
N GLY A 110 1.25 6.97 15.02
CA GLY A 110 1.72 8.29 15.43
C GLY A 110 2.24 9.16 14.29
N MET A 111 2.58 8.55 13.14
CA MET A 111 2.94 9.25 11.90
C MET A 111 1.69 9.49 11.05
N ASP A 112 1.58 10.64 10.40
CA ASP A 112 0.61 10.85 9.33
C ASP A 112 1.13 10.29 7.99
N PHE A 113 0.49 10.64 6.88
CA PHE A 113 0.91 10.15 5.57
C PHE A 113 2.20 10.85 5.10
N GLU A 114 2.27 12.16 5.29
CA GLU A 114 3.40 13.00 4.94
C GLU A 114 4.67 12.54 5.69
N ASP A 115 4.56 12.29 7.00
CA ASP A 115 5.65 11.73 7.81
C ASP A 115 6.17 10.38 7.25
N LEU A 116 5.26 9.54 6.74
CA LEU A 116 5.59 8.23 6.19
C LEU A 116 6.22 8.30 4.80
N ASP A 117 5.78 9.25 3.97
CA ASP A 117 6.34 9.49 2.64
C ASP A 117 7.73 10.14 2.74
N ASP A 118 7.96 10.97 3.77
CA ASP A 118 9.27 11.55 4.09
C ASP A 118 10.32 10.51 4.53
N LEU A 119 9.90 9.29 4.91
CA LEU A 119 10.84 8.20 5.20
C LEU A 119 11.60 7.76 3.95
N GLU A 120 10.87 7.61 2.86
CA GLU A 120 11.36 7.29 1.52
C GLU A 120 10.21 7.56 0.53
N GLU A 121 10.36 8.60 -0.29
CA GLU A 121 9.31 9.07 -1.20
C GLU A 121 8.96 7.98 -2.23
N ALA A 122 7.68 7.65 -2.33
CA ALA A 122 7.17 6.71 -3.32
C ALA A 122 6.64 7.46 -4.55
N PRO A 123 6.99 7.07 -5.80
CA PRO A 123 6.33 7.62 -6.96
C PRO A 123 4.83 7.26 -6.97
N LYS A 124 4.05 7.99 -7.77
CA LYS A 124 2.65 7.65 -8.04
C LYS A 124 2.51 6.19 -8.45
N TRP A 125 1.39 5.57 -8.06
CA TRP A 125 1.11 4.15 -8.31
C TRP A 125 2.06 3.19 -7.60
N SER A 126 2.65 3.63 -6.49
CA SER A 126 3.55 2.80 -5.72
C SER A 126 3.45 3.10 -4.23
N GLY A 127 4.16 2.32 -3.41
CA GLY A 127 4.12 2.49 -1.97
C GLY A 127 5.18 1.68 -1.25
N HIS A 128 5.18 1.77 0.06
CA HIS A 128 6.11 1.08 0.93
C HIS A 128 5.42 0.15 1.91
N CYS A 129 6.20 -0.80 2.44
CA CYS A 129 5.74 -1.66 3.52
C CYS A 129 6.82 -1.94 4.56
N MET A 130 6.39 -2.28 5.77
CA MET A 130 7.30 -2.75 6.82
C MET A 130 6.59 -3.68 7.81
N VAL A 131 7.39 -4.44 8.57
CA VAL A 131 6.89 -5.24 9.69
C VAL A 131 6.75 -4.36 10.92
N LEU A 132 5.63 -4.53 11.63
CA LEU A 132 5.39 -3.91 12.93
C LEU A 132 5.53 -4.96 14.04
N TYR A 133 6.10 -4.54 15.17
CA TYR A 133 6.47 -5.41 16.27
C TYR A 133 5.72 -5.06 17.56
N GLU A 134 5.58 -6.06 18.42
CA GLU A 134 5.18 -5.91 19.82
C GLU A 134 6.09 -6.80 20.66
N ASP A 135 6.84 -6.20 21.59
CA ASP A 135 7.82 -6.89 22.44
C ASP A 135 8.83 -7.76 21.65
N GLY A 136 9.31 -7.24 20.52
CA GLY A 136 10.24 -7.93 19.62
C GLY A 136 9.63 -9.04 18.77
N VAL A 137 8.31 -9.24 18.83
CA VAL A 137 7.58 -10.22 18.02
C VAL A 137 6.89 -9.53 16.84
N PRO A 138 7.08 -10.00 15.59
CA PRO A 138 6.29 -9.52 14.45
C PRO A 138 4.79 -9.73 14.66
N ARG A 139 3.99 -8.67 14.61
CA ARG A 139 2.53 -8.73 14.81
C ARG A 139 1.70 -8.27 13.63
N ALA A 140 2.22 -7.33 12.85
CA ALA A 140 1.53 -6.81 11.69
C ALA A 140 2.49 -6.44 10.57
N ILE A 141 1.91 -6.19 9.39
CA ILE A 141 2.58 -5.55 8.27
C ILE A 141 1.80 -4.27 7.93
N ALA A 142 2.52 -3.16 7.87
CA ALA A 142 1.99 -1.87 7.43
C ALA A 142 2.28 -1.68 5.94
N PHE A 143 1.33 -1.05 5.24
CA PHE A 143 1.41 -0.62 3.86
C PHE A 143 0.99 0.85 3.77
N TRP A 144 1.68 1.64 2.97
CA TRP A 144 1.27 3.00 2.61
C TRP A 144 1.77 3.35 1.21
N GLY A 145 1.18 4.35 0.58
CA GLY A 145 1.61 4.75 -0.76
C GLY A 145 0.76 5.84 -1.38
N VAL A 146 1.03 6.10 -2.65
CA VAL A 146 0.52 7.24 -3.40
C VAL A 146 -0.28 6.73 -4.60
N SER A 147 -1.52 7.20 -4.72
CA SER A 147 -2.36 6.93 -5.90
C SER A 147 -1.97 7.79 -7.12
N GLY A 148 -2.56 7.52 -8.28
CA GLY A 148 -2.15 8.13 -9.55
C GLY A 148 -2.57 9.58 -9.79
N ASP A 149 -3.59 10.05 -9.08
CA ASP A 149 -4.33 11.30 -9.29
C ASP A 149 -3.50 12.58 -9.07
#